data_AF-A0A4Q6GKT1-F1
#
_entry.id   AF-A0A4Q6GKT1-F1
#
_cell.length_a   1.000
_cell.length_b   1.000
_cell.length_c   1.000
_cell.angle_alpha   90.00
_cell.angle_beta   90.00
_cell.angle_gamma   90.00
#
_symmetry.space_group_name_H-M   'P 1'
#
loop_
_entity.id
_entity.type
_entity.pdbx_description
1 polymer ?
#
loop_
_entity_poly.entity_id
_entity_poly.type
_entity_poly.pdbx_seq_one_letter_code
_entity_poly.pdbx_strand_id
1 'polypeptide(L)' 'MVELSRNDARTDKVTAGQVDEGLKLCARYGLHPALLFMEQVGVPRPVALRVLCSPEHYRQRDRRRVPRS' A
#
# COMPACT_ATOMS: atom_id res chain seq x y z
N MET A 1 -20.44 -11.72 16.51
CA MET A 1 -20.06 -10.29 16.55
C MET A 1 -18.56 -10.23 16.50
N VAL A 2 -17.97 -9.91 15.35
CA VAL A 2 -16.52 -9.67 15.29
C VAL A 2 -16.35 -8.17 15.32
N GLU A 3 -15.94 -7.66 16.49
CA GLU A 3 -15.43 -6.29 16.63
C GLU A 3 -14.22 -6.14 15.71
N LEU A 4 -14.45 -5.67 14.49
CA LEU A 4 -13.42 -5.00 13.72
C LEU A 4 -13.16 -3.67 14.41
N SER A 5 -12.41 -3.75 15.51
CA SER A 5 -11.74 -2.64 16.14
C SER A 5 -11.15 -1.80 15.02
N ARG A 6 -11.61 -0.55 14.96
CA ARG A 6 -11.17 0.52 14.05
C ARG A 6 -9.69 0.83 14.35
N ASN A 7 -8.83 -0.15 14.14
CA ASN A 7 -7.40 -0.06 14.39
C ASN A 7 -6.80 0.64 13.18
N ASP A 8 -6.87 1.97 13.25
CA ASP A 8 -6.08 2.97 12.54
C ASP A 8 -5.38 2.52 11.23
N ALA A 9 -6.15 1.97 10.28
CA ALA A 9 -5.68 1.59 8.96
C ALA A 9 -5.07 2.76 8.14
N ARG A 10 -5.12 3.98 8.70
CA ARG A 10 -4.52 5.20 8.14
C ARG A 10 -3.06 5.40 8.55
N THR A 11 -2.52 4.60 9.48
CA THR A 11 -1.19 4.83 10.07
C THR A 11 -0.32 3.57 10.12
N ASP A 12 -0.63 2.54 9.34
CA ASP A 12 0.29 1.40 9.20
C ASP A 12 1.47 1.78 8.29
N LYS A 13 2.47 2.43 8.89
CA LYS A 13 3.71 2.84 8.25
C LYS A 13 4.50 1.65 7.70
N VAL A 14 4.33 0.47 8.30
CA VAL A 14 5.01 -0.76 7.87
C VAL A 14 4.41 -1.23 6.56
N THR A 15 3.08 -1.36 6.50
CA THR A 15 2.36 -1.70 5.26
C THR A 15 2.63 -0.67 4.16
N ALA A 16 2.69 0.63 4.49
CA ALA A 16 3.01 1.67 3.51
C ALA A 16 4.43 1.49 2.91
N GLY A 17 5.44 1.22 3.74
CA GLY A 17 6.80 0.96 3.26
C GLY A 17 6.91 -0.29 2.38
N GLN A 18 6.19 -1.35 2.74
CA GLN A 18 6.12 -2.58 1.93
C GLN A 18 5.43 -2.33 0.58
N VAL A 19 4.37 -1.51 0.56
CA VAL A 19 3.71 -1.10 -0.69
C VAL A 19 4.66 -0.30 -1.59
N ASP A 20 5.40 0.65 -1.04
CA ASP A 20 6.38 1.44 -1.80
C ASP A 20 7.47 0.56 -2.43
N GLU A 21 8.01 -0.41 -1.69
CA GLU A 21 8.98 -1.37 -2.25
C GLU A 21 8.39 -2.26 -3.33
N GLY A 22 7.17 -2.77 -3.13
CA GLY A 22 6.49 -3.56 -4.16
C GLY A 22 6.20 -2.78 -5.44
N LEU A 23 5.91 -1.47 -5.36
CA LEU A 23 5.77 -0.61 -6.54
C LEU A 23 7.09 -0.44 -7.29
N LYS A 24 8.23 -0.27 -6.58
CA LYS A 24 9.56 -0.24 -7.21
C LYS A 24 9.90 -1.56 -7.89
N LEU A 25 9.59 -2.69 -7.24
CA LEU A 25 9.75 -4.03 -7.84
C LEU A 25 8.89 -4.19 -9.09
N CYS A 26 7.65 -3.69 -9.06
CA CYS A 26 6.74 -3.76 -10.21
C CYS A 26 7.29 -2.99 -11.42
N ALA A 27 7.84 -1.80 -11.19
CA ALA A 27 8.45 -1.00 -12.24
C ALA A 27 9.68 -1.67 -12.87
N ARG A 28 10.41 -2.50 -12.11
CA ARG A 28 11.66 -3.14 -12.56
C ARG A 28 11.48 -4.55 -13.13
N TYR A 29 10.59 -5.34 -12.54
CA TYR A 29 10.45 -6.77 -12.82
C TYR A 29 9.03 -7.17 -13.26
N GLY A 30 8.09 -6.23 -13.30
CA GLY A 30 6.71 -6.46 -13.68
C GLY A 30 5.81 -6.89 -12.52
N LEU A 31 4.53 -7.09 -12.85
CA LEU A 31 3.44 -7.23 -11.86
C LEU A 31 3.55 -8.50 -11.01
N HIS A 32 3.87 -9.64 -11.62
CA HIS A 32 3.83 -10.92 -10.92
C HIS A 32 4.87 -11.02 -9.78
N PRO A 33 6.16 -10.67 -9.99
CA PRO A 33 7.14 -10.64 -8.91
C PRO A 33 6.77 -9.67 -7.77
N ALA A 34 6.19 -8.52 -8.11
CA ALA A 34 5.78 -7.52 -7.13
C ALA A 34 4.60 -8.00 -6.26
N LEU A 35 3.62 -8.68 -6.87
CA LEU A 35 2.50 -9.26 -6.15
C LEU A 35 2.96 -10.34 -5.16
N LEU A 36 3.85 -11.24 -5.60
CA LEU A 36 4.42 -12.29 -4.75
C LEU A 36 5.16 -11.69 -3.55
N PHE A 37 5.98 -10.66 -3.78
CA PHE A 37 6.67 -9.96 -2.70
C PHE A 37 5.68 -9.37 -1.68
N MET A 38 4.67 -8.64 -2.15
CA MET A 38 3.66 -8.02 -1.29
C MET A 38 2.91 -9.06 -0.44
N GLU A 39 2.53 -10.20 -1.03
CA GLU A 39 1.90 -11.31 -0.30
C GLU A 39 2.84 -11.92 0.75
N GLN A 40 4.12 -12.11 0.44
CA GLN A 40 5.13 -12.65 1.36
C GLN A 40 5.37 -11.77 2.58
N VAL A 41 5.36 -10.45 2.41
CA VAL A 41 5.60 -9.49 3.50
C VAL A 41 4.31 -9.15 4.28
N GLY A 42 3.19 -9.76 3.93
CA GLY A 42 1.93 -9.68 4.67
C GLY A 42 0.95 -8.61 4.17
N VAL A 43 1.21 -7.97 3.02
CA VAL A 43 0.24 -7.05 2.40
C VAL A 43 -0.94 -7.86 1.85
N PRO A 44 -2.18 -7.57 2.25
CA PRO A 44 -3.33 -8.31 1.74
C PRO A 44 -3.46 -8.20 0.23
N ARG A 45 -3.69 -9.33 -0.45
CA ARG A 45 -3.83 -9.41 -1.92
C ARG A 45 -4.78 -8.35 -2.53
N PRO A 46 -5.96 -8.03 -1.94
CA PRO A 46 -6.83 -6.98 -2.47
C PRO A 46 -6.22 -5.57 -2.38
N VAL A 47 -5.32 -5.33 -1.41
CA VAL A 47 -4.57 -4.08 -1.30
C VAL A 47 -3.46 -4.07 -2.35
N ALA A 48 -2.67 -5.14 -2.45
CA ALA A 48 -1.59 -5.28 -3.43
C ALA A 48 -2.09 -5.09 -4.88
N LEU A 49 -3.17 -5.75 -5.28
CA LEU A 49 -3.73 -5.60 -6.62
C LEU A 49 -4.26 -4.19 -6.88
N ARG A 50 -4.86 -3.54 -5.89
CA ARG A 50 -5.36 -2.16 -6.04
C ARG A 50 -4.22 -1.20 -6.36
N VAL A 51 -3.07 -1.36 -5.69
CA VAL A 51 -1.93 -0.46 -5.88
C VAL A 51 -1.10 -0.82 -7.11
N LEU A 52 -0.98 -2.10 -7.46
CA LEU A 52 -0.21 -2.55 -8.62
C LEU A 52 -0.95 -2.36 -9.96
N CYS A 53 -2.27 -2.58 -9.99
CA CYS A 53 -3.06 -2.49 -11.22
C CYS A 53 -3.63 -1.10 -11.49
N SER A 54 -3.58 -0.19 -10.52
CA SER A 54 -4.06 1.19 -10.65
C SER A 54 -3.22 2.15 -9.79
N PRO A 55 -1.89 2.21 -10.02
CA PRO A 55 -0.98 2.98 -9.18
C PRO A 55 -1.29 4.48 -9.17
N GLU A 56 -1.83 5.07 -10.25
CA GLU A 56 -2.25 6.48 -10.24
C GLU A 56 -3.44 6.78 -9.31
N HIS A 57 -4.19 5.74 -8.93
CA HIS A 57 -5.30 5.83 -7.97
C HIS A 57 -4.84 5.54 -6.54
N TYR A 58 -3.57 5.16 -6.34
CA TYR A 58 -2.98 5.11 -5.01
C TYR A 58 -3.03 6.52 -4.42
N ARG A 59 -3.52 6.63 -3.17
CA ARG A 59 -3.79 7.91 -2.50
C ARG A 59 -2.62 8.87 -2.70
N GLN A 60 -2.84 9.92 -3.49
CA GLN A 60 -1.95 11.08 -3.50
C GLN A 60 -1.78 11.54 -2.06
N ARG A 61 -0.51 11.78 -1.65
CA ARG A 61 -0.11 12.26 -0.33
C ARG A 61 -1.19 13.15 0.27
N ASP A 62 -1.61 12.82 1.49
CA ASP A 62 -2.60 13.60 2.22
C ASP A 62 -2.16 15.06 2.29
N ARG A 63 -2.81 15.92 1.49
CA ARG A 63 -2.48 17.35 1.34
C ARG A 63 -2.69 18.14 2.64
N ARG A 64 -3.18 17.50 3.70
CA ARG A 64 -3.34 18.10 5.03
C ARG A 64 -2.01 18.32 5.78
N ARG A 65 -0.88 17.84 5.25
CA ARG A 65 0.47 18.12 5.78
C ARG A 65 1.10 19.42 5.27
N VAL A 66 0.33 20.36 4.70
CA VAL A 66 0.80 21.75 4.67
C VAL A 66 0.57 22.33 6.06
N PRO A 67 1.63 22.66 6.83
CA PRO A 67 1.44 23.46 8.03
C PRO A 67 0.80 24.77 7.57
N ARG A 68 -0.37 25.09 8.13
CA ARG A 68 -0.94 26.43 7.99
C ARG A 68 0.04 27.37 8.69
N SER A 69 0.81 28.10 7.89
CA SER A 69 1.54 29.30 8.34
C SER A 69 0.62 30.50 8.22
#